data_AF-A0A9D2GWK0-F1
#
_entry.id   AF-A0A9D2GWK0-F1
#
_cell.length_a   1.000
_cell.length_b   1.000
_cell.length_c   1.000
_cell.angle_alpha   90.00
_cell.angle_beta   90.00
_cell.angle_gamma   90.00
#
_symmetry.space_group_name_H-M   'P 1'
#
loop_
_entity.id
_entity.type
_entity.pdbx_description
1 polymer ?
#
loop_
_entity_poly.entity_id
_entity_poly.type
_entity_poly.pdbx_seq_one_letter_code
_entity_poly.pdbx_strand_id
1 'polypeptide(L)'
;MTKSNYLLIFFFLLMNLLIFVGCAGKKQVDLFAPDGVVDTLARADSINIRPADIHVPFYTEIAKYDNNLSSIASGVRFVKLDDEPLFRDFFIYDVQQCDSFLFLLGGEHIFMYDASGKFLRQIGRKGQGPGEYVNLNAPLQLDEKNRVLYVADGYTSRFLSYDFDGNLLKDIRYANSEWSQAYLLDSVTVMINTNVGSRFQPSQTKKLILQDYDRKTLKSFPSYLYPVERPKGNFAYGVDNILWRCGKDFYLLEYGNDTIFQITREQLIPALILTGDDLKLSKDEWFSRDK
;
A
#
# COMPACT_ATOMS: atom_id res chain seq x y z
N MET A 1 36.15 -48.19 30.70
CA MET A 1 34.88 -47.43 30.84
C MET A 1 33.97 -47.82 29.70
N THR A 2 32.81 -48.35 30.05
CA THR A 2 32.05 -49.35 29.30
C THR A 2 30.86 -48.76 28.55
N LYS A 3 30.43 -49.48 27.50
CA LYS A 3 29.32 -49.25 26.56
C LYS A 3 27.90 -49.08 27.19
N SER A 4 27.75 -48.28 28.24
CA SER A 4 26.47 -48.14 28.97
C SER A 4 25.82 -46.75 28.92
N ASN A 5 26.35 -45.80 28.13
CA ASN A 5 25.80 -44.44 28.05
C ASN A 5 25.20 -44.06 26.69
N TYR A 6 25.19 -44.97 25.71
CA TYR A 6 24.53 -44.73 24.41
C TYR A 6 23.13 -45.37 24.31
N LEU A 7 22.74 -46.19 25.30
CA LEU A 7 21.44 -46.89 25.29
C LEU A 7 20.31 -46.09 25.98
N LEU A 8 20.64 -45.07 26.78
CA LEU A 8 19.64 -44.26 27.48
C LEU A 8 19.18 -43.02 26.70
N ILE A 9 19.98 -42.55 25.73
CA ILE A 9 19.63 -41.41 24.87
C ILE A 9 18.82 -41.85 23.64
N PHE A 10 18.89 -43.13 23.26
CA PHE A 10 18.09 -43.71 22.18
C PHE A 10 16.66 -44.12 22.61
N PHE A 11 16.40 -44.24 23.91
CA PHE A 11 15.10 -44.67 24.44
C PHE A 11 14.10 -43.52 24.66
N PHE A 12 14.57 -42.28 24.75
CA PHE A 12 13.70 -41.09 24.84
C PHE A 12 13.29 -40.51 23.48
N LEU A 13 13.99 -40.88 22.40
CA LEU A 13 13.72 -40.39 21.05
C LEU A 13 12.79 -41.30 20.23
N LEU A 14 12.41 -42.47 20.76
CA LEU A 14 11.55 -43.45 20.05
C LEU A 14 10.16 -43.64 20.68
N MET A 15 9.78 -42.81 21.66
CA MET A 15 8.45 -42.84 22.30
C MET A 15 7.54 -41.69 21.84
N ASN A 16 7.74 -41.21 20.60
CA ASN A 16 6.85 -40.24 19.94
C ASN A 16 6.64 -40.53 18.44
N LEU A 17 6.70 -41.80 18.02
CA LEU A 17 6.26 -42.19 16.68
C LEU A 17 5.28 -43.37 16.74
N LEU A 18 4.01 -43.03 16.46
CA LEU A 18 2.89 -43.88 16.00
C LEU A 18 2.18 -44.65 17.13
N ILE A 19 0.85 -44.62 17.27
CA ILE A 19 -0.24 -44.92 16.30
C ILE A 19 -1.48 -44.12 16.79
N PHE A 20 -2.22 -43.35 15.97
CA PHE A 20 -3.31 -43.85 15.15
C PHE A 20 -3.66 -42.92 13.98
N VAL A 21 -3.87 -43.58 12.84
CA VAL A 21 -4.52 -43.15 11.61
C VAL A 21 -5.86 -42.46 11.92
N GLY A 22 -6.01 -41.22 11.45
CA GLY A 22 -7.26 -40.48 11.43
C GLY A 22 -7.39 -39.75 10.10
N CYS A 23 -8.50 -39.98 9.41
CA CYS A 23 -8.78 -39.59 8.02
C CYS A 23 -8.34 -38.18 7.63
N ALA A 24 -7.79 -38.08 6.40
CA ALA A 24 -7.55 -36.82 5.71
C ALA A 24 -8.87 -36.08 5.45
N GLY A 25 -9.29 -35.26 6.41
CA GLY A 25 -10.13 -34.09 6.15
C GLY A 25 -9.20 -32.88 6.02
N LYS A 26 -9.27 -32.17 4.89
CA LYS A 26 -8.62 -30.86 4.72
C LYS A 26 -9.08 -29.94 5.86
N LYS A 27 -8.26 -29.78 6.91
CA LYS A 27 -8.45 -28.68 7.86
C LYS A 27 -8.02 -27.40 7.14
N GLN A 28 -9.03 -26.64 6.73
CA GLN A 28 -8.94 -25.22 6.51
C GLN A 28 -8.28 -24.62 7.76
N VAL A 29 -7.10 -24.03 7.59
CA VAL A 29 -6.45 -23.28 8.66
C VAL A 29 -7.25 -22.00 8.80
N ASP A 30 -8.17 -21.99 9.75
CA ASP A 30 -8.81 -20.76 10.19
C ASP A 30 -7.73 -19.89 10.84
N LEU A 31 -7.28 -18.90 10.07
CA LEU A 31 -6.44 -17.80 10.55
C LEU A 31 -7.31 -16.93 11.46
N PHE A 32 -7.44 -17.32 12.73
CA PHE A 32 -7.97 -16.44 13.75
C PHE A 32 -7.05 -15.23 13.87
N ALA A 33 -7.57 -14.05 13.54
CA ALA A 33 -6.97 -12.79 13.95
C ALA A 33 -6.87 -12.80 15.49
N PRO A 34 -5.71 -12.47 16.09
CA PRO A 34 -5.65 -12.29 17.53
C PRO A 34 -6.51 -11.07 17.88
N ASP A 35 -7.42 -11.28 18.83
CA ASP A 35 -8.26 -10.30 19.50
C ASP A 35 -9.33 -9.61 18.64
N GLY A 36 -10.44 -10.32 18.38
CA GLY A 36 -11.80 -9.74 18.30
C GLY A 36 -12.09 -8.71 17.20
N VAL A 37 -11.12 -8.35 16.35
CA VAL A 37 -11.30 -7.43 15.23
C VAL A 37 -11.57 -8.26 13.97
N VAL A 38 -12.76 -8.06 13.42
CA VAL A 38 -13.21 -8.65 12.16
C VAL A 38 -12.20 -8.37 11.06
N ASP A 39 -11.97 -9.36 10.19
CA ASP A 39 -11.23 -9.23 8.92
C ASP A 39 -11.80 -8.03 8.15
N THR A 40 -11.07 -6.93 8.20
CA THR A 40 -11.61 -5.57 8.04
C THR A 40 -11.46 -5.13 6.58
N LEU A 41 -10.26 -5.30 6.03
CA LEU A 41 -10.07 -5.25 4.58
C LEU A 41 -10.36 -6.64 4.01
N ALA A 42 -11.63 -6.88 3.69
CA ALA A 42 -12.14 -8.16 3.21
C ALA A 42 -11.18 -8.84 2.21
N ARG A 43 -10.86 -10.11 2.45
CA ARG A 43 -10.26 -11.01 1.47
C ARG A 43 -11.23 -11.14 0.29
N ALA A 44 -11.05 -10.33 -0.75
CA ALA A 44 -12.02 -10.26 -1.84
C ALA A 44 -11.99 -11.55 -2.67
N ASP A 45 -13.07 -12.33 -2.62
CA ASP A 45 -13.30 -13.55 -3.41
C ASP A 45 -13.61 -13.29 -4.90
N SER A 46 -13.38 -12.07 -5.40
CA SER A 46 -13.34 -11.77 -6.83
C SER A 46 -12.68 -10.42 -7.04
N ILE A 47 -11.50 -10.41 -7.65
CA ILE A 47 -10.84 -9.19 -8.11
C ILE A 47 -11.55 -8.78 -9.41
N ASN A 48 -12.03 -7.54 -9.50
CA ASN A 48 -12.62 -7.05 -10.74
C ASN A 48 -11.48 -6.72 -11.70
N ILE A 49 -11.11 -7.67 -12.55
CA ILE A 49 -10.01 -7.48 -13.49
C ILE A 49 -10.46 -6.52 -14.58
N ARG A 50 -9.81 -5.35 -14.65
CA ARG A 50 -10.04 -4.43 -15.77
C ARG A 50 -9.48 -5.04 -17.07
N PRO A 51 -10.15 -4.87 -18.22
CA PRO A 51 -9.64 -5.38 -19.50
C PRO A 51 -8.31 -4.73 -19.89
N ALA A 52 -7.32 -5.54 -20.25
CA ALA A 52 -5.97 -5.09 -20.63
C ALA A 52 -5.91 -4.24 -21.90
N ASP A 53 -6.95 -4.28 -22.74
CA ASP A 53 -6.96 -3.67 -24.08
C ASP A 53 -7.58 -2.26 -24.11
N ILE A 54 -7.85 -1.67 -22.94
CA ILE A 54 -8.34 -0.29 -22.87
C ILE A 54 -7.15 0.66 -23.03
N HIS A 55 -7.11 1.31 -24.18
CA HIS A 55 -6.13 2.33 -24.50
C HIS A 55 -6.61 3.70 -24.03
N VAL A 56 -5.82 4.33 -23.16
CA VAL A 56 -6.08 5.69 -22.66
C VAL A 56 -5.11 6.63 -23.37
N PRO A 57 -5.59 7.56 -24.21
CA PRO A 57 -4.72 8.51 -24.87
C PRO A 57 -4.12 9.48 -23.85
N PHE A 58 -2.83 9.77 -24.00
CA PHE A 58 -2.11 10.78 -23.26
C PHE A 58 -1.83 11.96 -24.18
N TYR A 59 -2.05 13.17 -23.68
CA TYR A 59 -1.96 14.38 -24.46
C TYR A 59 -0.80 15.24 -23.95
N THR A 60 0.04 15.70 -24.88
CA THR A 60 1.13 16.66 -24.61
C THR A 60 0.61 18.06 -24.32
N GLU A 61 -0.62 18.36 -24.74
CA GLU A 61 -1.29 19.64 -24.55
C GLU A 61 -2.63 19.42 -23.86
N ILE A 62 -2.86 20.12 -22.74
CA ILE A 62 -4.10 20.01 -21.98
C ILE A 62 -5.35 20.35 -22.81
N ALA A 63 -5.20 21.19 -23.84
CA ALA A 63 -6.27 21.60 -24.75
C ALA A 63 -6.79 20.46 -25.65
N LYS A 64 -6.00 19.39 -25.85
CA LYS A 64 -6.41 18.21 -26.63
C LYS A 64 -7.22 17.21 -25.80
N TYR A 65 -7.21 17.37 -24.47
CA TYR A 65 -7.96 16.50 -23.58
C TYR A 65 -9.34 17.09 -23.30
N ASP A 66 -10.39 16.28 -23.51
CA ASP A 66 -11.76 16.64 -23.18
C ASP A 66 -11.95 16.68 -21.65
N ASN A 67 -11.54 17.81 -21.08
CA ASN A 67 -11.57 18.10 -19.64
C ASN A 67 -12.93 18.60 -19.16
N ASN A 68 -14.01 18.36 -19.90
CA ASN A 68 -15.32 18.76 -19.45
C ASN A 68 -15.65 18.03 -18.15
N LEU A 69 -15.76 18.77 -17.05
CA LEU A 69 -16.06 18.18 -15.73
C LEU A 69 -17.37 17.37 -15.75
N SER A 70 -18.31 17.75 -16.62
CA SER A 70 -19.55 17.01 -16.88
C SER A 70 -19.35 15.60 -17.44
N SER A 71 -18.18 15.27 -17.99
CA SER A 71 -17.85 13.92 -18.48
C SER A 71 -17.53 12.95 -17.35
N ILE A 72 -17.05 13.46 -16.20
CA ILE A 72 -16.63 12.66 -15.04
C ILE A 72 -17.45 12.92 -13.77
N ALA A 73 -18.27 13.97 -13.74
CA ALA A 73 -19.11 14.32 -12.60
C ALA A 73 -20.47 14.87 -13.04
N SER A 74 -21.53 14.42 -12.37
CA SER A 74 -22.90 14.93 -12.60
C SER A 74 -23.16 16.29 -11.95
N GLY A 75 -22.26 16.74 -11.06
CA GLY A 75 -22.38 18.02 -10.36
C GLY A 75 -21.15 18.32 -9.51
N VAL A 76 -21.09 19.55 -9.02
CA VAL A 76 -20.01 20.06 -8.17
C VAL A 76 -20.61 20.59 -6.88
N ARG A 77 -19.97 20.27 -5.76
CA ARG A 77 -20.34 20.80 -4.44
C ARG A 77 -19.10 21.37 -3.77
N PHE A 78 -19.22 22.60 -3.30
CA PHE A 78 -18.19 23.25 -2.49
C PHE A 78 -18.50 23.01 -1.02
N VAL A 79 -17.50 22.59 -0.26
CA VAL A 79 -17.59 22.36 1.19
C VAL A 79 -16.65 23.34 1.86
N LYS A 80 -17.20 24.33 2.56
CA LYS A 80 -16.40 25.19 3.43
C LYS A 80 -16.10 24.40 4.70
N LEU A 81 -14.83 24.22 5.03
CA LEU A 81 -14.43 23.66 6.31
C LEU A 81 -14.56 24.71 7.42
N ASP A 82 -14.84 24.25 8.65
CA ASP A 82 -14.76 25.09 9.85
C ASP A 82 -13.40 25.80 9.92
N ASP A 83 -13.42 27.02 10.45
CA ASP A 83 -12.21 27.86 10.51
C ASP A 83 -11.18 27.31 11.53
N GLU A 84 -11.59 26.40 12.44
CA GLU A 84 -10.72 25.73 13.41
C GLU A 84 -10.99 24.21 13.48
N PRO A 85 -9.95 23.37 13.67
CA PRO A 85 -8.54 23.72 13.73
C PRO A 85 -8.02 24.11 12.35
N LEU A 86 -7.14 25.12 12.30
CA LEU A 86 -6.42 25.45 11.08
C LEU A 86 -5.55 24.28 10.62
N PHE A 87 -5.65 23.92 9.33
CA PHE A 87 -4.57 23.19 8.66
C PHE A 87 -3.35 24.10 8.61
N ARG A 88 -2.45 23.93 9.59
CA ARG A 88 -1.21 24.71 9.69
C ARG A 88 -0.20 24.32 8.61
N ASP A 89 -0.38 23.15 8.03
CA ASP A 89 0.38 22.67 6.88
C ASP A 89 -0.17 23.32 5.60
N PHE A 90 0.71 23.85 4.75
CA PHE A 90 0.34 24.47 3.48
C PHE A 90 -0.34 23.52 2.48
N PHE A 91 -0.41 22.23 2.79
CA PHE A 91 -0.85 21.19 1.88
C PHE A 91 -1.76 20.18 2.58
N ILE A 92 -2.85 19.84 1.90
CA ILE A 92 -3.63 18.63 2.17
C ILE A 92 -3.03 17.53 1.28
N TYR A 93 -2.49 16.49 1.89
CA TYR A 93 -1.81 15.39 1.20
C TYR A 93 -2.77 14.31 0.71
N ASP A 94 -3.90 14.11 1.40
CA ASP A 94 -4.94 13.16 1.00
C ASP A 94 -6.31 13.57 1.55
N VAL A 95 -7.36 13.20 0.82
CA VAL A 95 -8.75 13.39 1.21
C VAL A 95 -9.49 12.08 0.96
N GLN A 96 -10.01 11.49 2.03
CA GLN A 96 -10.87 10.31 1.95
C GLN A 96 -12.28 10.68 2.41
N GLN A 97 -13.29 10.19 1.69
CA GLN A 97 -14.69 10.35 2.06
C GLN A 97 -15.30 8.96 2.25
N CYS A 98 -16.01 8.77 3.36
CA CYS A 98 -16.93 7.63 3.53
C CYS A 98 -18.15 8.05 4.34
N ASP A 99 -19.30 7.45 4.06
CA ASP A 99 -20.57 7.82 4.67
C ASP A 99 -20.81 9.35 4.61
N SER A 100 -20.93 9.97 5.78
CA SER A 100 -21.10 11.42 5.97
C SER A 100 -19.85 12.07 6.55
N PHE A 101 -18.67 11.45 6.38
CA PHE A 101 -17.41 11.91 6.95
C PHE A 101 -16.37 12.21 5.87
N LEU A 102 -15.54 13.22 6.15
CA LEU A 102 -14.37 13.60 5.38
C LEU A 102 -13.13 13.47 6.27
N PHE A 103 -12.14 12.72 5.82
CA PHE A 103 -10.84 12.57 6.47
C PHE A 103 -9.80 13.29 5.64
N LEU A 104 -9.14 14.27 6.24
CA LEU A 104 -8.12 15.07 5.59
C LEU A 104 -6.77 14.78 6.24
N LEU A 105 -5.80 14.43 5.40
CA LEU A 105 -4.42 14.20 5.79
C LEU A 105 -3.59 15.46 5.52
N GLY A 106 -2.99 16.01 6.56
CA GLY A 106 -1.93 17.01 6.48
C GLY A 106 -0.55 16.38 6.71
N GLY A 107 0.47 17.21 6.88
CA GLY A 107 1.81 16.74 7.22
C GLY A 107 1.97 16.30 8.66
N GLU A 108 1.23 16.90 9.58
CA GLU A 108 1.30 16.55 11.01
C GLU A 108 -0.05 16.15 11.61
N HIS A 109 -1.11 16.15 10.81
CA HIS A 109 -2.48 16.07 11.30
C HIS A 109 -3.35 15.16 10.43
N ILE A 110 -4.27 14.46 11.09
CA ILE A 110 -5.39 13.78 10.44
C ILE A 110 -6.64 14.36 11.06
N PHE A 111 -7.41 15.11 10.28
CA PHE A 111 -8.65 15.73 10.75
C PHE A 111 -9.85 15.05 10.12
N MET A 112 -10.87 14.83 10.94
CA MET A 112 -12.15 14.27 10.56
C MET A 112 -13.20 15.37 10.65
N TYR A 113 -13.94 15.55 9.56
CA TYR A 113 -15.05 16.48 9.41
C TYR A 113 -16.32 15.71 9.05
N ASP A 114 -17.49 16.32 9.25
CA ASP A 114 -18.70 15.85 8.61
C ASP A 114 -18.80 16.33 7.16
N ALA A 115 -19.81 15.82 6.43
CA ALA A 115 -20.03 16.16 5.03
C ALA A 115 -20.36 17.65 4.79
N SER A 116 -20.76 18.40 5.82
CA SER A 116 -21.01 19.84 5.73
C SER A 116 -19.74 20.68 5.90
N GLY A 117 -18.64 20.06 6.32
CA GLY A 117 -17.37 20.72 6.61
C GLY A 117 -17.18 21.08 8.07
N LYS A 118 -18.07 20.62 8.97
CA LYS A 118 -17.92 20.85 10.41
C LYS A 118 -16.83 19.95 10.97
N PHE A 119 -15.92 20.52 11.76
CA PHE A 119 -14.87 19.74 12.40
C PHE A 119 -15.45 18.81 13.46
N LEU A 120 -15.04 17.55 13.43
CA LEU A 120 -15.46 16.54 14.41
C LEU A 120 -14.34 16.25 15.40
N ARG A 121 -13.15 15.88 14.91
CA ARG A 121 -11.99 15.54 15.76
C ARG A 121 -10.70 15.41 14.96
N GLN A 122 -9.58 15.44 15.69
CA GLN A 122 -8.29 14.96 15.20
C GLN A 122 -8.12 13.48 15.54
N ILE A 123 -7.59 12.69 14.60
CA ILE A 123 -7.25 11.28 14.83
C ILE A 123 -5.74 11.17 15.04
N GLY A 124 -5.37 10.62 16.19
CA GLY A 124 -3.98 10.56 16.65
C GLY A 124 -3.32 11.93 16.76
N ARG A 125 -2.01 11.95 17.00
CA ARG A 125 -1.20 13.18 16.99
C ARG A 125 0.26 12.87 16.70
N LYS A 126 1.01 13.90 16.35
CA LYS A 126 2.45 13.81 16.19
C LYS A 126 3.13 13.45 17.52
N GLY A 127 3.93 12.39 17.51
CA GLY A 127 4.65 11.90 18.68
C GLY A 127 5.15 10.47 18.52
N GLN A 128 5.78 9.94 19.56
CA GLN A 128 6.36 8.59 19.57
C GLN A 128 5.66 7.64 20.57
N GLY A 129 4.64 8.12 21.28
CA GLY A 129 3.86 7.33 22.22
C GLY A 129 2.89 6.35 21.55
N PRO A 130 2.22 5.49 22.34
CA PRO A 130 1.15 4.63 21.85
C PRO A 130 0.05 5.45 21.17
N GLY A 131 -0.29 5.11 19.93
CA GLY A 131 -1.31 5.82 19.15
C GLY A 131 -0.87 7.15 18.57
N GLU A 132 0.42 7.46 18.63
CA GLU A 132 1.02 8.65 18.00
C GLU A 132 1.84 8.25 16.77
N TYR A 133 1.92 9.16 15.79
CA TYR A 133 2.66 8.99 14.54
C TYR A 133 3.79 10.02 14.43
N VAL A 134 4.87 9.66 13.74
CA VAL A 134 6.00 10.58 13.50
C VAL A 134 5.95 11.18 12.10
N ASN A 135 5.67 10.37 11.08
CA ASN A 135 5.67 10.82 9.68
C ASN A 135 4.55 10.16 8.87
N LEU A 136 3.58 10.97 8.44
CA LEU A 136 2.47 10.56 7.60
C LEU A 136 2.86 10.66 6.12
N ASN A 137 3.40 9.57 5.56
CA ASN A 137 3.99 9.57 4.21
C ASN A 137 3.22 8.74 3.18
N ALA A 138 2.03 8.24 3.52
CA ALA A 138 1.18 7.46 2.63
C ALA A 138 -0.29 7.90 2.73
N PRO A 139 -1.09 7.69 1.66
CA PRO A 139 -2.53 7.90 1.69
C PRO A 139 -3.23 7.14 2.82
N LEU A 140 -4.32 7.73 3.30
CA LEU A 140 -5.20 7.10 4.27
C LEU A 140 -5.93 5.92 3.63
N GLN A 141 -6.16 4.87 4.41
CA GLN A 141 -6.95 3.73 3.96
C GLN A 141 -8.13 3.52 4.89
N LEU A 142 -9.33 3.60 4.32
CA LEU A 142 -10.57 3.37 5.04
C LEU A 142 -11.06 1.93 4.84
N ASP A 143 -11.53 1.35 5.92
CA ASP A 143 -12.52 0.29 5.91
C ASP A 143 -13.84 0.86 6.42
N GLU A 144 -14.68 1.24 5.47
CA GLU A 144 -15.98 1.88 5.73
C GLU A 144 -16.93 0.96 6.48
N LYS A 145 -16.91 -0.35 6.16
CA LYS A 145 -17.83 -1.33 6.72
C LYS A 145 -17.63 -1.48 8.22
N ASN A 146 -16.37 -1.53 8.66
CA ASN A 146 -16.04 -1.69 10.07
C ASN A 146 -15.63 -0.37 10.74
N ARG A 147 -15.67 0.76 10.01
CA ARG A 147 -15.35 2.11 10.49
C ARG A 147 -13.94 2.21 11.07
N VAL A 148 -12.98 1.70 10.32
CA VAL A 148 -11.55 1.70 10.68
C VAL A 148 -10.75 2.56 9.71
N LEU A 149 -9.88 3.41 10.26
CA LEU A 149 -8.89 4.19 9.53
C LEU A 149 -7.51 3.59 9.75
N TYR A 150 -6.81 3.25 8.66
CA TYR A 150 -5.43 2.82 8.68
C TYR A 150 -4.49 3.94 8.23
N VAL A 151 -3.41 4.11 8.98
CA VAL A 151 -2.43 5.18 8.82
C VAL A 151 -1.04 4.55 8.78
N ALA A 152 -0.26 4.86 7.75
CA ALA A 152 1.14 4.45 7.70
C ALA A 152 2.03 5.55 8.32
N ASP A 153 2.81 5.17 9.33
CA ASP A 153 3.93 5.96 9.85
C ASP A 153 5.23 5.42 9.25
N GLY A 154 5.66 6.03 8.15
CA GLY A 154 6.81 5.57 7.39
C GLY A 154 8.15 5.76 8.10
N TYR A 155 8.24 6.66 9.08
CA TYR A 155 9.47 6.86 9.85
C TYR A 155 9.69 5.73 10.86
N THR A 156 8.62 5.33 11.56
CA THR A 156 8.70 4.23 12.54
C THR A 156 8.39 2.86 11.94
N SER A 157 8.05 2.80 10.64
CA SER A 157 7.61 1.59 9.93
C SER A 157 6.46 0.89 10.63
N ARG A 158 5.42 1.65 10.96
CA ARG A 158 4.21 1.17 11.64
C ARG A 158 2.95 1.48 10.83
N PHE A 159 1.97 0.58 10.91
CA PHE A 159 0.59 0.87 10.61
C PHE A 159 -0.19 1.05 11.90
N LEU A 160 -0.83 2.20 12.05
CA LEU A 160 -1.73 2.51 13.13
C LEU A 160 -3.15 2.41 12.61
N SER A 161 -4.00 1.63 13.26
CA SER A 161 -5.43 1.56 12.94
C SER A 161 -6.24 2.20 14.04
N TYR A 162 -7.13 3.12 13.69
CA TYR A 162 -8.04 3.81 14.60
C TYR A 162 -9.48 3.50 14.24
N ASP A 163 -10.37 3.45 15.23
CA ASP A 163 -11.79 3.59 14.95
C ASP A 163 -12.12 5.04 14.55
N PHE A 164 -13.33 5.27 14.06
CA PHE A 164 -13.79 6.63 13.71
C PHE A 164 -14.03 7.52 14.93
N ASP A 165 -13.97 6.94 16.14
CA ASP A 165 -13.98 7.74 17.36
C ASP A 165 -12.59 8.29 17.73
N GLY A 166 -11.54 7.83 17.04
CA GLY A 166 -10.16 8.24 17.24
C GLY A 166 -9.40 7.35 18.23
N ASN A 167 -9.99 6.25 18.69
CA ASN A 167 -9.31 5.30 19.57
C ASN A 167 -8.38 4.41 18.77
N LEU A 168 -7.17 4.20 19.27
CA LEU A 168 -6.23 3.24 18.68
C LEU A 168 -6.78 1.82 18.88
N LEU A 169 -6.88 1.08 17.77
CA LEU A 169 -7.24 -0.33 17.75
C LEU A 169 -5.98 -1.22 17.70
N LYS A 170 -5.00 -0.86 16.87
CA LYS A 170 -3.80 -1.67 16.64
C LYS A 170 -2.63 -0.86 16.14
N ASP A 171 -1.43 -1.33 16.49
CA ASP A 171 -0.14 -0.84 16.00
C ASP A 171 0.65 -2.05 15.46
N ILE A 172 0.96 -2.02 14.17
CA ILE A 172 1.61 -3.13 13.47
C ILE A 172 2.91 -2.65 12.84
N ARG A 173 4.02 -3.29 13.20
CA ARG A 173 5.30 -3.03 12.54
C ARG A 173 5.39 -3.77 11.22
N TYR A 174 5.96 -3.11 10.23
CA TYR A 174 6.39 -3.74 8.99
C TYR A 174 7.90 -3.53 8.78
N ALA A 175 8.50 -4.30 7.89
CA ALA A 175 9.90 -4.15 7.55
C ALA A 175 9.98 -3.16 6.41
N ASN A 176 10.71 -2.06 6.62
CA ASN A 176 10.89 -1.11 5.56
C ASN A 176 12.21 -0.37 5.71
N SER A 177 12.67 0.21 4.60
CA SER A 177 13.60 1.33 4.65
C SER A 177 12.81 2.61 4.88
N GLU A 178 13.42 3.55 5.60
CA GLU A 178 12.97 4.94 5.64
C GLU A 178 12.62 5.40 4.20
N TRP A 179 11.53 6.16 4.04
CA TRP A 179 11.08 6.79 2.77
C TRP A 179 10.31 5.93 1.76
N SER A 180 10.07 4.65 2.02
CA SER A 180 9.20 3.84 1.16
C SER A 180 7.73 3.97 1.61
N GLN A 181 6.81 4.11 0.65
CA GLN A 181 5.37 4.11 0.93
C GLN A 181 4.86 2.70 1.16
N ALA A 182 3.95 2.54 2.12
CA ALA A 182 3.32 1.26 2.39
C ALA A 182 1.81 1.38 2.37
N TYR A 183 1.16 0.30 1.97
CA TYR A 183 -0.29 0.15 1.91
C TYR A 183 -0.69 -1.18 2.52
N LEU A 184 -1.94 -1.31 2.97
CA LEU A 184 -2.51 -2.59 3.36
C LEU A 184 -3.29 -3.11 2.17
N LEU A 185 -2.79 -4.19 1.56
CA LEU A 185 -3.54 -4.86 0.49
C LEU A 185 -4.84 -5.45 1.05
N ASP A 186 -4.74 -5.97 2.27
CA ASP A 186 -5.82 -6.52 3.05
C ASP A 186 -5.43 -6.57 4.54
N SER A 187 -6.24 -7.22 5.36
CA SER A 187 -6.09 -7.27 6.82
C SER A 187 -4.83 -7.95 7.31
N VAL A 188 -4.07 -8.64 6.45
CA VAL A 188 -2.87 -9.40 6.84
C VAL A 188 -1.67 -9.16 5.93
N THR A 189 -1.79 -8.33 4.89
CA THR A 189 -0.74 -8.16 3.88
C THR A 189 -0.39 -6.71 3.66
N VAL A 190 0.87 -6.39 3.92
CA VAL A 190 1.48 -5.09 3.67
C VAL A 190 2.09 -5.09 2.27
N MET A 191 1.73 -4.08 1.48
CA MET A 191 2.37 -3.71 0.23
C MET A 191 3.41 -2.63 0.50
N ILE A 192 4.65 -2.87 0.10
CA ILE A 192 5.74 -1.92 0.23
C ILE A 192 6.20 -1.54 -1.16
N ASN A 193 6.01 -0.27 -1.48
CA ASN A 193 6.47 0.34 -2.70
C ASN A 193 7.90 0.84 -2.53
N THR A 194 8.81 0.38 -3.38
CA THR A 194 10.24 0.67 -3.24
C THR A 194 10.63 1.96 -3.96
N ASN A 195 11.62 2.66 -3.41
CA ASN A 195 12.13 3.88 -4.01
C ASN A 195 12.72 3.62 -5.42
N VAL A 196 12.46 4.52 -6.36
CA VAL A 196 12.86 4.32 -7.76
C VAL A 196 14.35 4.47 -7.98
N GLY A 197 15.01 5.36 -7.25
CA GLY A 197 16.45 5.57 -7.33
C GLY A 197 17.27 4.33 -6.95
N SER A 198 16.75 3.49 -6.04
CA SER A 198 17.44 2.24 -5.68
C SER A 198 17.26 1.15 -6.74
N ARG A 199 16.23 1.23 -7.59
CA ARG A 199 15.90 0.19 -8.59
C ARG A 199 16.83 0.13 -9.80
N PHE A 200 17.67 1.15 -9.98
CA PHE A 200 18.77 1.14 -10.94
C PHE A 200 20.03 0.41 -10.42
N GLN A 201 19.98 -0.18 -9.23
CA GLN A 201 21.10 -0.90 -8.60
C GLN A 201 20.81 -2.40 -8.51
N PRO A 202 21.83 -3.28 -8.63
CA PRO A 202 21.63 -4.73 -8.56
C PRO A 202 21.09 -5.21 -7.21
N SER A 203 21.30 -4.44 -6.14
CA SER A 203 20.88 -4.77 -4.78
C SER A 203 19.37 -4.58 -4.53
N GLN A 204 18.66 -3.83 -5.37
CA GLN A 204 17.28 -3.40 -5.10
C GLN A 204 16.40 -3.44 -6.36
N THR A 205 16.31 -4.59 -7.04
CA THR A 205 15.60 -4.75 -8.32
C THR A 205 14.09 -5.02 -8.19
N LYS A 206 13.46 -4.72 -7.05
CA LYS A 206 12.04 -5.00 -6.80
C LYS A 206 11.26 -3.70 -6.86
N LYS A 207 10.09 -3.68 -7.52
CA LYS A 207 9.18 -2.51 -7.54
C LYS A 207 8.09 -2.54 -6.48
N LEU A 208 7.71 -3.74 -6.06
CA LEU A 208 6.67 -3.96 -5.06
C LEU A 208 7.01 -5.22 -4.27
N ILE A 209 6.83 -5.15 -2.96
CA ILE A 209 7.04 -6.28 -2.04
C ILE A 209 5.74 -6.50 -1.27
N LEU A 210 5.26 -7.74 -1.24
CA LEU A 210 4.17 -8.17 -0.37
C LEU A 210 4.75 -8.88 0.83
N GLN A 211 4.26 -8.51 2.00
CA GLN A 211 4.80 -8.97 3.28
C GLN A 211 3.67 -9.22 4.28
N ASP A 212 3.86 -10.19 5.18
CA ASP A 212 2.99 -10.38 6.34
C ASP A 212 3.44 -9.56 7.56
N TYR A 213 2.66 -9.61 8.63
CA TYR A 213 2.95 -8.88 9.87
C TYR A 213 4.17 -9.39 10.65
N ASP A 214 4.59 -10.64 10.42
CA ASP A 214 5.84 -11.18 10.98
C ASP A 214 7.09 -10.72 10.20
N ARG A 215 6.85 -9.94 9.15
CA ARG A 215 7.85 -9.35 8.27
C ARG A 215 8.49 -10.32 7.30
N LYS A 216 7.82 -11.44 7.05
CA LYS A 216 8.20 -12.37 6.00
C LYS A 216 7.71 -11.84 4.66
N THR A 217 8.61 -11.83 3.68
CA THR A 217 8.23 -11.57 2.28
C THR A 217 7.37 -12.73 1.77
N LEU A 218 6.14 -12.41 1.38
CA LEU A 218 5.19 -13.33 0.74
C LEU A 218 5.44 -13.39 -0.77
N LYS A 219 5.65 -12.23 -1.40
CA LYS A 219 5.87 -12.09 -2.85
C LYS A 219 6.73 -10.86 -3.11
N SER A 220 7.45 -10.86 -4.23
CA SER A 220 8.10 -9.65 -4.74
C SER A 220 7.89 -9.57 -6.24
N PHE A 221 7.65 -8.36 -6.74
CA PHE A 221 7.52 -8.09 -8.16
C PHE A 221 8.79 -7.38 -8.65
N PRO A 222 9.46 -7.92 -9.68
CA PRO A 222 10.70 -7.34 -10.18
C PRO A 222 10.43 -6.03 -10.92
N SER A 223 11.43 -5.16 -10.90
CA SER A 223 11.57 -4.00 -11.77
C SER A 223 12.60 -4.32 -12.85
N TYR A 224 12.43 -3.71 -14.02
CA TYR A 224 13.36 -3.87 -15.14
C TYR A 224 14.21 -2.62 -15.39
N LEU A 225 14.28 -1.71 -14.41
CA LEU A 225 15.15 -0.52 -14.44
C LEU A 225 16.63 -0.87 -14.21
N TYR A 226 16.97 -2.07 -13.74
CA TYR A 226 18.33 -2.58 -13.76
C TYR A 226 18.48 -3.62 -14.87
N PRO A 227 19.58 -3.64 -15.65
CA PRO A 227 20.82 -2.86 -15.51
C PRO A 227 20.84 -1.59 -16.36
N VAL A 228 19.72 -0.88 -16.43
CA VAL A 228 19.66 0.37 -17.19
C VAL A 228 20.43 1.45 -16.45
N GLU A 229 21.19 2.27 -17.17
CA GLU A 229 21.91 3.39 -16.57
C GLU A 229 20.95 4.52 -16.21
N ARG A 230 21.18 5.15 -15.06
CA ARG A 230 20.37 6.27 -14.60
C ARG A 230 20.70 7.51 -15.46
N PRO A 231 19.70 8.23 -15.99
CA PRO A 231 19.96 9.48 -16.70
C PRO A 231 20.72 10.48 -15.83
N LYS A 232 21.72 11.17 -16.38
CA LYS A 232 22.53 12.19 -15.67
C LYS A 232 21.66 13.41 -15.34
N GLY A 233 21.35 13.63 -14.07
CA GLY A 233 20.56 14.76 -13.57
C GLY A 233 19.94 14.45 -12.20
N ASN A 234 19.84 15.45 -11.32
CA ASN A 234 19.17 15.29 -10.02
C ASN A 234 17.67 15.01 -10.24
N PHE A 235 17.26 13.75 -10.23
CA PHE A 235 15.86 13.40 -9.95
C PHE A 235 15.63 13.63 -8.46
N ALA A 236 15.37 14.89 -8.10
CA ALA A 236 14.84 15.25 -6.79
C ALA A 236 13.33 14.96 -6.80
N TYR A 237 12.97 13.80 -6.27
CA TYR A 237 11.72 13.38 -5.62
C TYR A 237 10.37 13.92 -6.14
N GLY A 238 9.53 13.00 -6.63
CA GLY A 238 8.08 13.17 -6.70
C GLY A 238 7.38 11.91 -7.21
N VAL A 239 6.83 11.08 -6.30
CA VAL A 239 5.89 9.95 -6.60
C VAL A 239 6.28 9.02 -7.77
N ASP A 240 7.52 8.56 -7.82
CA ASP A 240 8.06 7.84 -8.99
C ASP A 240 7.55 6.39 -9.18
N ASN A 241 6.68 5.88 -8.32
CA ASN A 241 6.01 4.60 -8.51
C ASN A 241 4.59 4.75 -7.96
N ILE A 242 3.69 5.28 -8.78
CA ILE A 242 2.36 5.68 -8.30
C ILE A 242 1.61 4.39 -7.96
N LEU A 243 1.33 4.23 -6.67
CA LEU A 243 0.44 3.21 -6.16
C LEU A 243 -0.78 3.94 -5.61
N TRP A 244 -1.96 3.54 -6.06
CA TRP A 244 -3.21 4.10 -5.57
C TRP A 244 -4.27 3.02 -5.42
N ARG A 245 -5.28 3.35 -4.63
CA ARG A 245 -6.47 2.53 -4.42
C ARG A 245 -7.62 3.11 -5.23
N CYS A 246 -8.38 2.26 -5.90
CA CYS A 246 -9.64 2.62 -6.54
C CYS A 246 -10.69 1.57 -6.16
N GLY A 247 -11.63 1.95 -5.30
CA GLY A 247 -12.55 1.01 -4.65
C GLY A 247 -11.78 0.03 -3.75
N LYS A 248 -11.89 -1.27 -4.03
CA LYS A 248 -11.17 -2.33 -3.32
C LYS A 248 -9.83 -2.72 -3.96
N ASP A 249 -9.59 -2.24 -5.18
CA ASP A 249 -8.47 -2.67 -5.99
C ASP A 249 -7.32 -1.67 -5.91
N PHE A 250 -6.10 -2.17 -6.00
CA PHE A 250 -4.88 -1.36 -6.04
C PHE A 250 -4.27 -1.40 -7.42
N TYR A 251 -3.69 -0.27 -7.82
CA TYR A 251 -3.07 -0.11 -9.13
C TYR A 251 -1.67 0.46 -8.98
N LEU A 252 -0.80 0.08 -9.91
CA LEU A 252 0.60 0.46 -9.96
C LEU A 252 0.93 0.98 -11.37
N LEU A 253 1.57 2.14 -11.43
CA LEU A 253 2.26 2.61 -12.63
C LEU A 253 3.75 2.74 -12.31
N GLU A 254 4.54 1.83 -12.88
CA GLU A 254 5.99 1.87 -12.73
C GLU A 254 6.60 2.95 -13.62
N TYR A 255 7.57 3.69 -13.09
CA TYR A 255 8.38 4.63 -13.87
C TYR A 255 8.86 4.02 -15.20
N GLY A 256 8.61 4.75 -16.29
CA GLY A 256 9.00 4.35 -17.64
C GLY A 256 8.17 3.22 -18.25
N ASN A 257 7.04 2.87 -17.62
CA ASN A 257 6.08 1.90 -18.15
C ASN A 257 4.86 2.64 -18.70
N ASP A 258 4.31 2.16 -19.81
CA ASP A 258 3.07 2.67 -20.41
C ASP A 258 1.83 1.94 -19.89
N THR A 259 2.01 0.87 -19.12
CA THR A 259 0.92 0.03 -18.65
C THR A 259 0.65 0.27 -17.18
N ILE A 260 -0.61 0.54 -16.85
CA ILE A 260 -1.12 0.52 -15.48
C ILE A 260 -1.48 -0.92 -15.13
N PHE A 261 -0.93 -1.42 -14.03
CA PHE A 261 -1.19 -2.77 -13.56
C PHE A 261 -2.11 -2.77 -12.34
N GLN A 262 -3.14 -3.60 -12.35
CA GLN A 262 -3.85 -3.97 -11.14
C GLN A 262 -3.01 -4.94 -10.31
N ILE A 263 -2.87 -4.66 -9.02
CA ILE A 263 -2.09 -5.45 -8.09
C ILE A 263 -2.96 -6.56 -7.52
N THR A 264 -2.44 -7.78 -7.53
CA THR A 264 -3.01 -8.93 -6.80
C THR A 264 -1.91 -9.59 -5.97
N ARG A 265 -2.29 -10.55 -5.11
CA ARG A 265 -1.31 -11.34 -4.34
C ARG A 265 -0.36 -12.13 -5.24
N GLU A 266 -0.84 -12.55 -6.40
CA GLU A 266 -0.09 -13.47 -7.26
C GLU A 266 0.58 -12.81 -8.46
N GLN A 267 -0.01 -11.74 -8.97
CA GLN A 267 0.39 -11.14 -10.24
C GLN A 267 0.06 -9.64 -10.31
N LEU A 268 0.77 -8.96 -11.20
CA LEU A 268 0.42 -7.64 -11.69
C LEU A 268 -0.32 -7.83 -13.02
N ILE A 269 -1.61 -7.54 -13.04
CA ILE A 269 -2.46 -7.76 -14.20
C ILE A 269 -2.52 -6.45 -15.00
N PRO A 270 -2.13 -6.42 -16.29
CA PRO A 270 -2.32 -5.24 -17.14
C PRO A 270 -3.80 -4.82 -17.11
N ALA A 271 -4.05 -3.56 -16.78
CA ALA A 271 -5.41 -3.04 -16.58
C ALA A 271 -5.75 -1.91 -17.56
N LEU A 272 -4.79 -1.06 -17.91
CA LEU A 272 -4.92 0.02 -18.89
C LEU A 272 -3.58 0.24 -19.59
N ILE A 273 -3.61 0.60 -20.86
CA ILE A 273 -2.40 0.98 -21.62
C ILE A 273 -2.48 2.46 -21.98
N LEU A 274 -1.51 3.24 -21.52
CA LEU A 274 -1.34 4.63 -21.87
C LEU A 274 -0.79 4.71 -23.30
N THR A 275 -1.44 5.50 -24.16
CA THR A 275 -1.10 5.61 -25.58
C THR A 275 -0.82 7.06 -25.95
N GLY A 276 0.29 7.32 -26.62
CA GLY A 276 0.67 8.65 -27.07
C GLY A 276 1.95 8.53 -27.90
N ASP A 277 1.85 8.77 -29.20
CA ASP A 277 2.93 8.44 -30.13
C ASP A 277 4.19 9.30 -29.90
N ASP A 278 4.01 10.54 -29.47
CA ASP A 278 5.10 11.50 -29.24
C ASP A 278 5.75 11.41 -27.85
N LEU A 279 5.26 10.51 -26.98
CA LEU A 279 5.67 10.40 -25.58
C LEU A 279 6.29 9.06 -25.21
N LYS A 280 6.49 8.18 -26.21
CA LYS A 280 7.23 6.93 -25.99
C LYS A 280 8.65 7.28 -25.62
N LEU A 281 9.07 6.87 -24.43
CA LEU A 281 10.47 6.95 -24.02
C LEU A 281 11.30 6.13 -25.03
N SER A 282 12.10 6.81 -25.83
CA SER A 282 13.12 6.14 -26.62
C SER A 282 14.10 5.49 -25.65
N LYS A 283 14.19 4.15 -25.71
CA LYS A 283 15.15 3.39 -24.91
C LYS A 283 16.58 3.88 -25.18
N ASP A 284 16.90 4.25 -26.41
CA ASP A 284 18.25 4.66 -26.76
C ASP A 284 18.57 6.08 -26.25
N GLU A 285 17.58 6.96 -26.13
CA GLU A 285 17.78 8.34 -25.65
C GLU A 285 17.89 8.43 -24.13
N TRP A 286 17.10 7.64 -23.39
CA TRP A 286 17.01 7.73 -21.92
C TRP A 286 17.83 6.66 -21.19
N PHE A 287 18.07 5.53 -21.82
CA PHE A 287 18.60 4.32 -21.18
C PHE A 287 19.88 3.81 -21.84
N SER A 288 20.55 4.66 -22.63
CA SER A 288 21.83 4.38 -23.27
C SER A 288 22.88 3.97 -22.23
N ARG A 289 23.59 2.87 -22.48
CA ARG A 289 24.72 2.40 -21.66
C ARG A 289 26.06 3.08 -22.01
N ASP A 290 26.05 3.98 -22.98
CA ASP A 290 27.25 4.51 -23.62
C ASP A 290 27.36 6.04 -23.46
N LYS A 291 27.29 6.58 -22.22
CA LYS A 291 27.63 8.01 -21.96
C LYS A 291 28.29 8.32 -20.61
#